data_AF-A0A024URL3-F1
#
_entry.id   AF-A0A024URL3-F1
#
_cell.length_a   1.000
_cell.length_b   1.000
_cell.length_c   1.000
_cell.angle_alpha   90.00
_cell.angle_beta   90.00
_cell.angle_gamma   90.00
#
_symmetry.space_group_name_H-M   'P 1'
#
loop_
_entity.id
_entity.type
_entity.pdbx_description
1 polymer ?
#
loop_
_entity_poly.entity_id
_entity_poly.type
_entity_poly.pdbx_seq_one_letter_code
_entity_poly.pdbx_strand_id
1 'polypeptide(L)'
;MLRQTMWQMLGAMCTLSLVAHAMLDVPSHDAVAAVKGLVARRLGEKYLDQMSFEVIPAIDDGKDVLEIGNDGGKVQIRGSSGTALAYAVQWYLKQEVHTQTNWDDHVLQLPDTLPQPSSTVRVEKVSKYTYYQNVCTVSYSMWTWGWDKWEKHIDWMALNGINMPLAFTGQEKVWQATYQKFNVSTVGLNKFFAGASFLAWGRMGNVRGSWVKGPLAQEFIDGQFELQVKILTRMRDFGMIPALPAFAGHIPEEITKLYPHAKTFRSPKWGNFPDAYTNVYMLDSSDPLYIEIGRTFIEEQTRLHGGFTSSLYQADTYNEMDPSRGDHEFLHQASKAVIDSMTKADPKAVWLIQAWTFNRGFWGHDQIQSYLSGVPNDKMILLDLYSETIPIWPRSANFFGKSWIYCLLHNFGGNTGLRGNLPQYAQEPIHARGQSNGTMVGIGLTMEGIFQNYIVYDLTLQMAWESKPVDLAKWLPAFVRNRYHIENTNAAQAWHMLLQSVYNVGDGGGVTKSIVAVRPGWDILHLTFQPTDIPYDPRLVVTAWSHLLAAADAVPHTDAFLHDVVDVTRQVLCDLFLANFKEIKRAFIGHNITTEEVSTLCWGSHRMPRC
;
A
#
# COMPACT_ATOMS: atom_id res chain seq x y z
N MET A 1 -28.45 55.01 -33.85
CA MET A 1 -27.52 54.35 -34.79
C MET A 1 -26.15 54.96 -34.63
N LEU A 2 -25.09 54.13 -34.64
CA LEU A 2 -23.67 54.44 -34.36
C LEU A 2 -23.27 54.53 -32.88
N ARG A 3 -22.97 53.36 -32.31
CA ARG A 3 -21.76 53.07 -31.50
C ARG A 3 -21.88 51.65 -30.91
N GLN A 4 -21.63 50.64 -31.73
CA GLN A 4 -21.41 49.25 -31.31
C GLN A 4 -20.68 48.54 -32.44
N THR A 5 -19.37 48.74 -32.55
CA THR A 5 -18.48 47.94 -33.42
C THR A 5 -17.03 48.29 -33.07
N MET A 6 -16.55 47.66 -32.01
CA MET A 6 -15.16 47.41 -31.63
C MET A 6 -15.28 46.68 -30.29
N TRP A 7 -14.47 45.64 -30.04
CA TRP A 7 -14.53 44.68 -28.91
C TRP A 7 -15.18 43.31 -29.20
N GLN A 8 -14.88 42.71 -30.37
CA GLN A 8 -15.13 41.27 -30.61
C GLN A 8 -13.89 40.48 -31.09
N MET A 9 -12.68 40.95 -30.82
CA MET A 9 -11.45 40.18 -31.06
C MET A 9 -10.39 40.41 -29.98
N LEU A 10 -10.64 39.90 -28.77
CA LEU A 10 -9.60 39.74 -27.75
C LEU A 10 -9.65 38.31 -27.20
N GLY A 11 -8.77 37.50 -27.79
CA GLY A 11 -8.12 36.30 -27.27
C GLY A 11 -8.85 35.46 -26.22
N ALA A 12 -9.50 34.39 -26.66
CA ALA A 12 -9.48 33.15 -25.90
C ALA A 12 -8.07 32.54 -25.97
N MET A 13 -7.11 33.12 -25.22
CA MET A 13 -5.91 32.37 -24.87
C MET A 13 -6.37 31.26 -23.94
N CYS A 14 -6.54 30.06 -24.48
CA CYS A 14 -6.44 28.85 -23.69
C CYS A 14 -5.04 28.87 -23.06
N THR A 15 -4.92 29.41 -21.85
CA THR A 15 -3.82 29.10 -20.97
C THR A 15 -3.93 27.61 -20.68
N LEU A 16 -3.27 26.79 -21.51
CA LEU A 16 -2.82 25.46 -21.09
C LEU A 16 -1.93 25.70 -19.88
N SER A 17 -2.55 25.68 -18.69
CA SER A 17 -1.82 25.62 -17.43
C SER A 17 -1.01 24.33 -17.50
N LEU A 18 0.28 24.42 -17.85
CA LEU A 18 1.17 23.28 -17.73
C LEU A 18 1.16 22.87 -16.25
N VAL A 19 0.56 21.71 -15.96
CA VAL A 19 0.68 21.09 -14.64
C VAL A 19 2.15 20.72 -14.49
N ALA A 20 2.83 21.37 -13.54
CA ALA A 20 4.21 21.06 -13.22
C ALA A 20 4.23 19.78 -12.39
N HIS A 21 4.50 18.64 -13.03
CA HIS A 21 4.64 17.36 -12.35
C HIS A 21 6.05 17.17 -11.79
N ALA A 22 6.14 16.45 -10.67
CA ALA A 22 7.41 15.97 -10.15
C ALA A 22 8.07 15.02 -11.16
N MET A 23 9.30 15.36 -11.59
CA MET A 23 10.12 14.51 -12.45
C MET A 23 11.10 13.74 -11.59
N LEU A 24 10.91 12.43 -11.51
CA LEU A 24 11.82 11.50 -10.83
C LEU A 24 12.67 10.78 -11.88
N ASP A 25 13.96 10.67 -11.60
CA ASP A 25 14.90 9.95 -12.46
C ASP A 25 14.79 8.45 -12.20
N VAL A 26 14.48 7.68 -13.24
CA VAL A 26 14.52 6.22 -13.17
C VAL A 26 15.99 5.77 -13.06
N PRO A 27 16.34 4.89 -12.11
CA PRO A 27 17.70 4.37 -12.02
C PRO A 27 18.14 3.68 -13.32
N SER A 28 19.37 3.92 -13.77
CA SER A 28 19.97 3.15 -14.86
C SER A 28 20.11 1.69 -14.44
N HIS A 29 19.67 0.76 -15.31
CA HIS A 29 19.65 -0.67 -15.04
C HIS A 29 19.64 -1.47 -16.35
N ASP A 30 20.05 -2.74 -16.27
CA ASP A 30 19.87 -3.72 -17.35
C ASP A 30 18.54 -4.45 -17.14
N ALA A 31 17.48 -3.91 -17.76
CA ALA A 31 16.13 -4.43 -17.66
C ALA A 31 16.01 -5.90 -18.10
N VAL A 32 16.74 -6.29 -19.16
CA VAL A 32 16.68 -7.66 -19.70
C VAL A 32 17.35 -8.64 -18.75
N ALA A 33 18.53 -8.30 -18.23
CA ALA A 33 19.22 -9.15 -17.26
C ALA A 33 18.40 -9.34 -15.98
N ALA A 34 17.80 -8.26 -15.46
CA ALA A 34 16.96 -8.32 -14.26
C ALA A 34 15.75 -9.24 -14.44
N VAL A 35 15.02 -9.12 -15.56
CA VAL A 35 13.84 -9.96 -15.82
C VAL A 35 14.22 -11.40 -16.15
N LYS A 36 15.33 -11.66 -16.84
CA LYS A 36 15.85 -13.04 -16.99
C LYS A 36 16.14 -13.67 -15.63
N GLY A 37 16.77 -12.94 -14.71
CA GLY A 37 16.98 -13.40 -13.34
C GLY A 37 15.67 -13.72 -12.61
N LEU A 38 14.65 -12.86 -12.77
CA LEU A 38 13.31 -13.10 -12.22
C LEU A 38 12.69 -14.37 -12.80
N VAL A 39 12.73 -14.57 -14.12
CA VAL A 39 12.19 -15.76 -14.79
C VAL A 39 12.90 -17.02 -14.31
N ALA A 40 14.23 -16.99 -14.18
CA ALA A 40 14.99 -18.11 -13.63
C ALA A 40 14.55 -18.47 -12.20
N ARG A 41 14.35 -17.48 -11.32
CA ARG A 41 13.92 -17.69 -9.93
C ARG A 41 12.46 -18.15 -9.80
N ARG A 42 11.56 -17.56 -10.59
CA ARG A 42 10.09 -17.73 -10.42
C ARG A 42 9.47 -18.78 -11.32
N LEU A 43 9.95 -18.92 -12.54
CA LEU A 43 9.43 -19.89 -13.51
C LEU A 43 10.39 -21.08 -13.63
N GLY A 44 11.70 -20.85 -13.54
CA GLY A 44 12.76 -21.85 -13.68
C GLY A 44 13.62 -21.62 -14.93
N GLU A 45 14.89 -22.02 -14.88
CA GLU A 45 15.87 -21.77 -15.95
C GLU A 45 15.43 -22.30 -17.33
N LYS A 46 14.72 -23.44 -17.36
CA LYS A 46 14.23 -24.06 -18.61
C LYS A 46 13.33 -23.13 -19.45
N TYR A 47 12.71 -22.13 -18.84
CA TYR A 47 11.82 -21.19 -19.53
C TYR A 47 12.55 -20.02 -20.19
N LEU A 48 13.82 -19.78 -19.84
CA LEU A 48 14.62 -18.73 -20.47
C LEU A 48 14.83 -18.99 -21.97
N ASP A 49 14.97 -20.26 -22.36
CA ASP A 49 15.15 -20.62 -23.76
C ASP A 49 13.87 -20.50 -24.59
N GLN A 50 12.71 -20.47 -23.92
CA GLN A 50 11.39 -20.36 -24.55
C GLN A 50 10.87 -18.92 -24.65
N MET A 51 11.61 -17.96 -24.09
CA MET A 51 11.26 -16.54 -24.11
C MET A 51 12.37 -15.71 -24.77
N SER A 52 12.00 -14.62 -25.45
CA SER A 52 12.93 -13.57 -25.86
C SER A 52 12.54 -12.24 -25.21
N PHE A 53 13.53 -11.40 -24.92
CA PHE A 53 13.33 -10.15 -24.16
C PHE A 53 13.95 -8.97 -24.90
N GLU A 54 13.20 -7.88 -25.03
CA GLU A 54 13.64 -6.66 -25.71
C GLU A 54 13.16 -5.40 -24.99
N VAL A 55 14.04 -4.41 -24.82
CA VAL A 55 13.63 -3.09 -24.33
C VAL A 55 13.10 -2.26 -25.49
N ILE A 56 11.91 -1.69 -25.35
CA ILE A 56 11.28 -0.78 -26.32
C ILE A 56 11.14 0.63 -25.75
N PRO A 57 10.97 1.67 -26.57
CA PRO A 57 10.73 3.01 -26.05
C PRO A 57 9.45 3.07 -25.20
N ALA A 58 9.51 3.81 -24.09
CA ALA A 58 8.33 4.22 -23.34
C ALA A 58 7.38 5.05 -24.23
N ILE A 59 6.11 5.13 -23.85
CA ILE A 59 5.16 6.05 -24.50
C ILE A 59 5.37 7.49 -23.96
N ASP A 60 4.50 8.41 -24.37
CA ASP A 60 4.48 9.80 -23.89
C ASP A 60 4.66 9.91 -22.37
N ASP A 61 5.17 11.06 -21.89
CA ASP A 61 5.38 11.40 -20.47
C ASP A 61 6.20 10.39 -19.61
N GLY A 62 6.76 9.36 -20.24
CA GLY A 62 7.56 8.31 -19.63
C GLY A 62 6.74 7.17 -19.03
N LYS A 63 5.46 6.99 -19.40
CA LYS A 63 4.65 5.83 -19.01
C LYS A 63 5.17 4.54 -19.62
N ASP A 64 5.02 3.46 -18.87
CA ASP A 64 5.44 2.14 -19.32
C ASP A 64 4.56 1.60 -20.45
N VAL A 65 5.15 0.79 -21.31
CA VAL A 65 4.46 0.01 -22.34
C VAL A 65 5.07 -1.37 -22.45
N LEU A 66 4.24 -2.34 -22.83
CA LEU A 66 4.67 -3.70 -23.10
C LEU A 66 4.06 -4.27 -24.38
N GLU A 67 4.74 -5.25 -24.95
CA GLU A 67 4.24 -6.07 -26.04
C GLU A 67 4.55 -7.55 -25.79
N ILE A 68 3.57 -8.41 -26.09
CA ILE A 68 3.71 -9.86 -26.04
C ILE A 68 3.44 -10.38 -27.45
N GLY A 69 4.32 -11.21 -27.99
CA GLY A 69 4.18 -11.76 -29.34
C GLY A 69 4.89 -13.10 -29.51
N ASN A 70 5.17 -13.43 -30.77
CA ASN A 70 5.91 -14.62 -31.16
C ASN A 70 7.19 -14.22 -31.89
N ASP A 71 8.31 -14.80 -31.47
CA ASP A 71 9.63 -14.61 -32.06
C ASP A 71 10.24 -15.97 -32.38
N GLY A 72 9.95 -16.48 -33.58
CA GLY A 72 10.57 -17.72 -34.07
C GLY A 72 10.30 -18.94 -33.19
N GLY A 73 9.11 -19.03 -32.57
CA GLY A 73 8.74 -20.11 -31.65
C GLY A 73 9.09 -19.86 -30.18
N LYS A 74 9.62 -18.67 -29.86
CA LYS A 74 9.73 -18.16 -28.49
C LYS A 74 8.62 -17.16 -28.21
N VAL A 75 8.18 -17.11 -26.95
CA VAL A 75 7.30 -16.04 -26.46
C VAL A 75 8.12 -14.75 -26.42
N GLN A 76 7.76 -13.79 -27.27
CA GLN A 76 8.43 -12.49 -27.32
C GLN A 76 7.88 -11.60 -26.22
N ILE A 77 8.75 -11.13 -25.32
CA ILE A 77 8.42 -10.24 -24.21
C ILE A 77 9.15 -8.91 -24.44
N ARG A 78 8.42 -7.84 -24.74
CA ARG A 78 8.98 -6.50 -24.93
C ARG A 78 8.41 -5.54 -23.91
N GLY A 79 9.23 -4.60 -23.43
CA GLY A 79 8.78 -3.64 -22.42
C GLY A 79 9.71 -2.44 -22.30
N SER A 80 9.20 -1.31 -21.80
CA SER A 80 9.96 -0.06 -21.68
C SER A 80 10.93 0.03 -20.50
N SER A 81 10.77 -0.84 -19.52
CA SER A 81 11.53 -0.88 -18.26
C SER A 81 11.58 -2.31 -17.72
N GLY A 82 12.40 -2.56 -16.69
CA GLY A 82 12.40 -3.85 -15.98
C GLY A 82 11.03 -4.22 -15.42
N THR A 83 10.30 -3.26 -14.84
CA THR A 83 8.93 -3.47 -14.36
C THR A 83 7.92 -3.70 -15.48
N ALA A 84 8.08 -3.06 -16.64
CA ALA A 84 7.21 -3.31 -17.80
C ALA A 84 7.42 -4.71 -18.39
N LEU A 85 8.68 -5.14 -18.52
CA LEU A 85 9.03 -6.50 -18.95
C LEU A 85 8.50 -7.55 -17.98
N ALA A 86 8.66 -7.34 -16.67
CA ALA A 86 8.15 -8.27 -15.66
C ALA A 86 6.61 -8.33 -15.67
N TYR A 87 5.92 -7.19 -15.81
CA TYR A 87 4.46 -7.19 -15.94
C TYR A 87 4.00 -7.85 -17.24
N ALA A 88 4.76 -7.74 -18.33
CA ALA A 88 4.48 -8.44 -19.59
C ALA A 88 4.53 -9.98 -19.40
N VAL A 89 5.46 -10.48 -18.60
CA VAL A 89 5.50 -11.90 -18.20
C VAL A 89 4.23 -12.27 -17.43
N GLN A 90 3.84 -11.51 -16.40
CA GLN A 90 2.61 -11.78 -15.64
C GLN A 90 1.35 -11.70 -16.52
N TRP A 91 1.30 -10.73 -17.44
CA TRP A 91 0.21 -10.60 -18.40
C TRP A 91 0.11 -11.86 -19.26
N TYR A 92 1.23 -12.31 -19.84
CA TYR A 92 1.31 -13.55 -20.61
C TYR A 92 0.87 -14.77 -19.79
N LEU A 93 1.34 -14.88 -18.54
CA LEU A 93 0.93 -15.97 -17.64
C LEU A 93 -0.58 -15.98 -17.41
N LYS A 94 -1.20 -14.82 -17.22
CA LYS A 94 -2.65 -14.71 -17.01
C LYS A 94 -3.46 -15.01 -18.28
N GLN A 95 -3.04 -14.48 -19.43
CA GLN A 95 -3.85 -14.52 -20.64
C GLN A 95 -3.66 -15.82 -21.44
N GLU A 96 -2.44 -16.34 -21.52
CA GLU A 96 -2.10 -17.48 -22.39
C GLU A 96 -1.88 -18.78 -21.61
N VAL A 97 -1.31 -18.69 -20.40
CA VAL A 97 -0.98 -19.89 -19.58
C VAL A 97 -2.07 -20.21 -18.57
N HIS A 98 -2.86 -19.22 -18.17
CA HIS A 98 -3.87 -19.30 -17.13
C HIS A 98 -3.30 -19.64 -15.74
N THR A 99 -2.28 -18.88 -15.36
CA THR A 99 -1.66 -18.90 -14.03
C THR A 99 -1.32 -17.48 -13.58
N GLN A 100 -1.04 -17.28 -12.29
CA GLN A 100 -0.73 -15.94 -11.77
C GLN A 100 0.09 -15.97 -10.49
N THR A 101 0.97 -14.97 -10.31
CA THR A 101 1.69 -14.76 -9.05
C THR A 101 0.80 -14.28 -7.91
N ASN A 102 1.24 -14.46 -6.65
CA ASN A 102 0.58 -13.97 -5.44
C ASN A 102 1.62 -13.67 -4.33
N TRP A 103 1.19 -13.07 -3.22
CA TRP A 103 2.10 -12.67 -2.14
C TRP A 103 2.85 -13.81 -1.46
N ASP A 104 2.22 -14.99 -1.31
CA ASP A 104 2.84 -16.16 -0.68
C ASP A 104 3.88 -16.84 -1.57
N ASP A 105 4.06 -16.33 -2.79
CA ASP A 105 5.02 -16.88 -3.74
C ASP A 105 4.70 -18.33 -4.14
N HIS A 106 3.43 -18.74 -4.09
CA HIS A 106 3.01 -20.10 -4.45
C HIS A 106 3.56 -20.50 -5.83
N VAL A 107 3.82 -21.80 -5.99
CA VAL A 107 4.41 -22.35 -7.22
C VAL A 107 3.46 -22.14 -8.41
N LEU A 108 3.99 -21.52 -9.46
CA LEU A 108 3.25 -21.32 -10.70
C LEU A 108 3.04 -22.66 -11.41
N GLN A 109 1.81 -22.99 -11.76
CA GLN A 109 1.51 -24.13 -12.60
C GLN A 109 1.80 -23.76 -14.07
N LEU A 110 2.81 -24.39 -14.66
CA LEU A 110 3.31 -24.09 -16.00
C LEU A 110 3.41 -25.37 -16.84
N PRO A 111 3.04 -25.35 -18.14
CA PRO A 111 3.32 -26.46 -19.04
C PRO A 111 4.82 -26.58 -19.32
N ASP A 112 5.27 -27.73 -19.82
CA ASP A 112 6.68 -27.91 -20.19
C ASP A 112 7.08 -27.05 -21.40
N THR A 113 6.16 -26.86 -22.34
CA THR A 113 6.30 -25.95 -23.48
C THR A 113 5.27 -24.83 -23.36
N LEU A 114 5.75 -23.59 -23.39
CA LEU A 114 4.94 -22.39 -23.28
C LEU A 114 4.06 -22.20 -24.52
N PRO A 115 2.73 -21.97 -24.34
CA PRO A 115 1.84 -21.67 -25.45
C PRO A 115 2.26 -20.38 -26.16
N GLN A 116 2.20 -20.39 -27.48
CA GLN A 116 2.58 -19.23 -28.27
C GLN A 116 1.38 -18.27 -28.41
N PRO A 117 1.57 -16.96 -28.20
CA PRO A 117 0.53 -15.97 -28.47
C PRO A 117 0.08 -16.04 -29.93
N SER A 118 -1.24 -15.97 -30.16
CA SER A 118 -1.82 -16.05 -31.51
C SER A 118 -1.60 -14.78 -32.35
N SER A 119 -1.39 -13.65 -31.68
CA SER A 119 -1.05 -12.36 -32.31
C SER A 119 -0.25 -11.50 -31.33
N THR A 120 0.45 -10.50 -31.85
CA THR A 120 1.15 -9.53 -31.00
C THR A 120 0.14 -8.61 -30.32
N VAL A 121 0.21 -8.52 -29.00
CA VAL A 121 -0.61 -7.63 -28.17
C VAL A 121 0.28 -6.54 -27.60
N ARG A 122 -0.19 -5.29 -27.64
CA ARG A 122 0.43 -4.12 -27.02
C ARG A 122 -0.46 -3.60 -25.91
N VAL A 123 0.12 -3.36 -24.72
CA VAL A 123 -0.60 -2.81 -23.56
C VAL A 123 0.14 -1.59 -23.04
N GLU A 124 -0.57 -0.47 -22.96
CA GLU A 124 -0.01 0.82 -22.54
C GLU A 124 -0.47 1.15 -21.12
N LYS A 125 0.47 1.54 -20.26
CA LYS A 125 0.17 1.91 -18.88
C LYS A 125 -0.53 3.27 -18.86
N VAL A 126 -1.62 3.40 -18.10
CA VAL A 126 -2.35 4.67 -17.97
C VAL A 126 -1.85 5.52 -16.80
N SER A 127 -1.23 4.88 -15.81
CA SER A 127 -0.59 5.52 -14.66
C SER A 127 0.92 5.54 -14.81
N LYS A 128 1.55 6.69 -14.55
CA LYS A 128 3.02 6.76 -14.48
C LYS A 128 3.57 5.94 -13.32
N TYR A 129 2.92 6.04 -12.15
CA TYR A 129 3.35 5.35 -10.94
C TYR A 129 2.38 4.26 -10.49
N THR A 130 2.95 3.12 -10.09
CA THR A 130 2.26 2.08 -9.33
C THR A 130 2.96 1.99 -7.98
N TYR A 131 2.34 2.58 -6.96
CA TYR A 131 2.87 2.68 -5.61
C TYR A 131 2.56 1.46 -4.76
N TYR A 132 3.47 1.10 -3.85
CA TYR A 132 3.23 0.00 -2.92
C TYR A 132 3.82 0.22 -1.52
N GLN A 133 3.02 -0.21 -0.54
CA GLN A 133 3.24 -0.35 0.91
C GLN A 133 2.77 0.86 1.74
N ASN A 134 2.21 0.56 2.91
CA ASN A 134 2.04 1.52 3.99
C ASN A 134 3.29 1.53 4.87
N VAL A 135 3.56 2.64 5.54
CA VAL A 135 4.54 2.67 6.63
C VAL A 135 4.20 1.65 7.73
N CYS A 136 2.92 1.33 7.94
CA CYS A 136 2.45 0.28 8.88
C CYS A 136 2.82 -1.15 8.44
N THR A 137 2.90 -1.43 7.13
CA THR A 137 3.15 -2.78 6.59
C THR A 137 4.46 -3.37 7.12
N VAL A 138 5.46 -2.51 7.35
CA VAL A 138 6.76 -2.94 7.88
C VAL A 138 6.64 -3.53 9.27
N SER A 139 5.69 -3.07 10.10
CA SER A 139 5.52 -3.52 11.49
C SER A 139 4.50 -4.65 11.60
N TYR A 140 3.43 -4.63 10.82
CA TYR A 140 2.42 -5.69 10.88
C TYR A 140 2.78 -6.94 10.08
N SER A 141 3.60 -6.81 9.04
CA SER A 141 3.87 -7.93 8.12
C SER A 141 5.36 -8.25 7.94
N MET A 142 6.26 -7.26 7.97
CA MET A 142 7.63 -7.44 7.43
C MET A 142 8.76 -7.40 8.46
N TRP A 143 8.51 -7.06 9.73
CA TRP A 143 9.58 -6.77 10.71
C TRP A 143 10.51 -7.95 11.02
N THR A 144 10.08 -9.18 10.75
CA THR A 144 10.87 -10.41 10.92
C THR A 144 11.49 -10.94 9.62
N TRP A 145 11.29 -10.26 8.49
CA TRP A 145 11.71 -10.79 7.20
C TRP A 145 13.22 -10.74 7.02
N GLY A 146 13.77 -11.83 6.47
CA GLY A 146 15.11 -11.88 5.92
C GLY A 146 15.12 -11.67 4.40
N TRP A 147 16.31 -11.77 3.80
CA TRP A 147 16.50 -11.54 2.37
C TRP A 147 15.67 -12.47 1.49
N ASP A 148 15.62 -13.77 1.79
CA ASP A 148 14.93 -14.75 0.93
C ASP A 148 13.44 -14.43 0.73
N LYS A 149 12.80 -13.87 1.78
CA LYS A 149 11.40 -13.43 1.69
C LYS A 149 11.26 -12.12 0.93
N TRP A 150 12.17 -11.17 1.16
CA TRP A 150 12.21 -9.91 0.42
C TRP A 150 12.48 -10.11 -1.08
N GLU A 151 13.37 -11.04 -1.43
CA GLU A 151 13.72 -11.32 -2.83
C GLU A 151 12.49 -11.73 -3.64
N LYS A 152 11.76 -12.73 -3.13
CA LYS A 152 10.51 -13.21 -3.71
C LYS A 152 9.44 -12.12 -3.76
N HIS A 153 9.38 -11.31 -2.71
CA HIS A 153 8.40 -10.23 -2.64
C HIS A 153 8.68 -9.12 -3.67
N ILE A 154 9.95 -8.78 -3.93
CA ILE A 154 10.31 -7.81 -4.98
C ILE A 154 10.06 -8.39 -6.38
N ASP A 155 10.28 -9.69 -6.58
CA ASP A 155 9.89 -10.37 -7.83
C ASP A 155 8.36 -10.31 -8.03
N TRP A 156 7.56 -10.55 -6.97
CA TRP A 156 6.11 -10.34 -7.01
C TRP A 156 5.76 -8.87 -7.33
N MET A 157 6.47 -7.90 -6.76
CA MET A 157 6.25 -6.49 -7.06
C MET A 157 6.49 -6.17 -8.55
N ALA A 158 7.60 -6.64 -9.11
CA ALA A 158 7.95 -6.45 -10.51
C ALA A 158 6.92 -7.11 -11.44
N LEU A 159 6.51 -8.36 -11.14
CA LEU A 159 5.46 -9.07 -11.88
C LEU A 159 4.11 -8.33 -11.85
N ASN A 160 3.84 -7.48 -10.86
CA ASN A 160 2.63 -6.67 -10.79
C ASN A 160 2.82 -5.23 -11.30
N GLY A 161 3.96 -4.92 -11.93
CA GLY A 161 4.23 -3.61 -12.52
C GLY A 161 4.39 -2.49 -11.48
N ILE A 162 4.70 -2.82 -10.23
CA ILE A 162 5.01 -1.86 -9.16
C ILE A 162 6.36 -1.22 -9.46
N ASN A 163 6.39 0.11 -9.58
CA ASN A 163 7.60 0.87 -9.91
C ASN A 163 7.94 1.94 -8.86
N MET A 164 7.11 2.16 -7.83
CA MET A 164 7.37 3.13 -6.75
C MET A 164 7.09 2.51 -5.36
N PRO A 165 7.97 1.65 -4.84
CA PRO A 165 7.77 1.04 -3.52
C PRO A 165 8.33 1.88 -2.37
N LEU A 166 7.78 1.72 -1.17
CA LEU A 166 8.39 2.23 0.07
C LEU A 166 9.65 1.42 0.43
N ALA A 167 10.71 2.06 0.93
CA ALA A 167 11.95 1.39 1.31
C ALA A 167 12.50 1.90 2.66
N PHE A 168 11.91 1.42 3.76
CA PHE A 168 12.13 1.93 5.12
C PHE A 168 13.00 1.03 6.02
N THR A 169 13.39 -0.15 5.54
CA THR A 169 14.16 -1.14 6.31
C THR A 169 15.48 -0.53 6.78
N GLY A 170 15.86 -0.79 8.04
CA GLY A 170 17.17 -0.40 8.58
C GLY A 170 17.41 1.11 8.78
N GLN A 171 16.41 1.99 8.63
CA GLN A 171 16.61 3.44 8.74
C GLN A 171 17.12 3.90 10.12
N GLU A 172 16.94 3.09 11.17
CA GLU A 172 17.53 3.36 12.49
C GLU A 172 19.06 3.50 12.43
N LYS A 173 19.73 2.80 11.50
CA LYS A 173 21.18 2.95 11.28
C LYS A 173 21.54 4.33 10.74
N VAL A 174 20.72 4.87 9.84
CA VAL A 174 20.88 6.23 9.31
C VAL A 174 20.64 7.25 10.42
N TRP A 175 19.64 7.04 11.28
CA TRP A 175 19.41 7.87 12.46
C TRP A 175 20.58 7.81 13.46
N GLN A 176 21.18 6.64 13.71
CA GLN A 176 22.39 6.53 14.53
C GLN A 176 23.54 7.38 13.97
N ALA A 177 23.83 7.26 12.67
CA ALA A 177 24.88 8.03 12.01
C ALA A 177 24.60 9.54 12.03
N THR A 178 23.35 9.93 11.80
CA THR A 178 22.90 11.33 11.84
C THR A 178 23.09 11.92 13.23
N TYR A 179 22.50 11.30 14.24
CA TYR A 179 22.49 11.85 15.60
C TYR A 179 23.85 11.78 16.31
N GLN A 180 24.76 10.92 15.85
CA GLN A 180 26.17 10.97 16.26
C GLN A 180 26.81 12.32 15.91
N LYS A 181 26.47 12.95 14.79
CA LYS A 181 26.94 14.31 14.42
C LYS A 181 26.42 15.39 15.36
N PHE A 182 25.33 15.11 16.06
CA PHE A 182 24.70 16.00 17.04
C PHE A 182 25.00 15.61 18.49
N ASN A 183 25.96 14.70 18.72
CA ASN A 183 26.40 14.22 20.04
C ASN A 183 25.32 13.52 20.88
N VAL A 184 24.27 12.96 20.26
CA VAL A 184 23.28 12.14 20.98
C VAL A 184 23.92 10.81 21.36
N SER A 185 23.75 10.41 22.62
CA SER A 185 24.31 9.17 23.15
C SER A 185 23.50 7.95 22.72
N THR A 186 24.11 6.77 22.81
CA THR A 186 23.40 5.49 22.65
C THR A 186 22.21 5.38 23.62
N VAL A 187 22.35 5.90 24.85
CA VAL A 187 21.26 5.90 25.83
C VAL A 187 20.11 6.80 25.38
N GLY A 188 20.39 7.97 24.81
CA GLY A 188 19.38 8.85 24.22
C GLY A 188 18.65 8.20 23.06
N LEU A 189 19.38 7.54 22.15
CA LEU A 189 18.80 6.80 21.03
C LEU A 189 17.96 5.60 21.47
N ASN A 190 18.40 4.87 22.50
CA ASN A 190 17.64 3.75 23.06
C ASN A 190 16.29 4.19 23.68
N LYS A 191 16.20 5.43 24.16
CA LYS A 191 14.94 6.04 24.63
C LYS A 191 14.09 6.61 23.49
N PHE A 192 14.69 6.81 22.31
CA PHE A 192 14.01 7.36 21.14
C PHE A 192 13.43 6.25 20.26
N PHE A 193 14.22 5.25 19.89
CA PHE A 193 13.77 4.18 18.99
C PHE A 193 12.68 3.31 19.62
N ALA A 194 11.61 3.12 18.85
CA ALA A 194 10.55 2.19 19.19
C ALA A 194 11.05 0.73 19.15
N GLY A 195 10.30 -0.19 19.78
CA GLY A 195 10.57 -1.62 19.67
C GLY A 195 10.39 -2.12 18.23
N ALA A 196 11.02 -3.25 17.87
CA ALA A 196 11.10 -3.72 16.48
C ALA A 196 9.73 -3.86 15.78
N SER A 197 8.72 -4.39 16.48
CA SER A 197 7.36 -4.53 15.96
C SER A 197 6.51 -3.25 16.02
N PHE A 198 7.08 -2.13 16.51
CA PHE A 198 6.42 -0.83 16.66
C PHE A 198 7.11 0.28 15.85
N LEU A 199 8.06 -0.07 14.99
CA LEU A 199 8.89 0.90 14.27
C LEU A 199 8.08 1.82 13.36
N ALA A 200 6.97 1.36 12.77
CA ALA A 200 6.08 2.21 11.97
C ALA A 200 5.65 3.46 12.75
N TRP A 201 5.08 3.26 13.94
CA TRP A 201 4.62 4.35 14.82
C TRP A 201 5.77 5.14 15.43
N GLY A 202 6.94 4.52 15.61
CA GLY A 202 8.16 5.22 16.03
C GLY A 202 8.62 6.23 14.98
N ARG A 203 8.65 5.82 13.72
CA ARG A 203 9.09 6.62 12.56
C ARG A 203 8.10 7.74 12.21
N MET A 204 6.79 7.51 12.44
CA MET A 204 5.75 8.54 12.33
C MET A 204 5.71 9.49 13.54
N GLY A 205 6.54 9.28 14.56
CA GLY A 205 6.61 10.13 15.75
C GLY A 205 5.44 10.00 16.73
N ASN A 206 4.64 8.93 16.60
CA ASN A 206 3.53 8.65 17.51
C ASN A 206 4.00 8.05 18.84
N VAL A 207 5.01 7.17 18.77
CA VAL A 207 5.62 6.50 19.92
C VAL A 207 7.12 6.70 19.95
N ARG A 208 7.73 6.52 21.13
CA ARG A 208 9.18 6.49 21.31
C ARG A 208 9.55 5.43 22.33
N GLY A 209 10.80 4.99 22.31
CA GLY A 209 11.30 4.00 23.25
C GLY A 209 10.63 2.63 23.06
N SER A 210 11.27 1.59 23.58
CA SER A 210 10.83 0.22 23.34
C SER A 210 9.75 -0.23 24.33
N TRP A 211 8.48 0.04 24.00
CA TRP A 211 7.34 -0.52 24.72
C TRP A 211 7.37 -2.06 24.67
N VAL A 212 6.95 -2.72 25.76
CA VAL A 212 7.04 -4.18 26.00
C VAL A 212 8.46 -4.72 26.16
N LYS A 213 9.34 -4.59 25.16
CA LYS A 213 10.71 -5.13 25.20
C LYS A 213 11.66 -4.31 24.34
N GLY A 214 12.84 -4.00 24.88
CA GLY A 214 13.99 -3.42 24.18
C GLY A 214 15.13 -3.06 25.14
N PRO A 215 16.07 -2.18 24.75
CA PRO A 215 16.13 -1.44 23.48
C PRO A 215 16.37 -2.34 22.27
N LEU A 216 16.34 -1.77 21.05
CA LEU A 216 16.80 -2.48 19.86
C LEU A 216 18.26 -2.93 20.04
N ALA A 217 18.53 -4.21 19.78
CA ALA A 217 19.89 -4.72 19.76
C ALA A 217 20.67 -4.11 18.58
N GLN A 218 21.96 -3.83 18.75
CA GLN A 218 22.77 -3.23 17.68
C GLN A 218 22.83 -4.17 16.46
N GLU A 219 22.86 -5.48 16.69
CA GLU A 219 22.86 -6.51 15.66
C GLU A 219 21.57 -6.48 14.83
N PHE A 220 20.44 -6.13 15.45
CA PHE A 220 19.19 -5.92 14.71
C PHE A 220 19.28 -4.69 13.82
N ILE A 221 19.79 -3.56 14.33
CA ILE A 221 19.94 -2.33 13.54
C ILE A 221 20.88 -2.55 12.35
N ASP A 222 22.02 -3.19 12.59
CA ASP A 222 23.02 -3.47 11.55
C ASP A 222 22.49 -4.47 10.52
N GLY A 223 21.86 -5.57 10.96
CA GLY A 223 21.29 -6.57 10.06
C GLY A 223 20.13 -6.04 9.22
N GLN A 224 19.28 -5.16 9.77
CA GLN A 224 18.22 -4.51 9.00
C GLN A 224 18.79 -3.54 7.95
N PHE A 225 19.89 -2.84 8.27
CA PHE A 225 20.56 -1.97 7.30
C PHE A 225 21.22 -2.77 6.17
N GLU A 226 21.91 -3.87 6.48
CA GLU A 226 22.46 -4.77 5.46
C GLU A 226 21.36 -5.33 4.54
N LEU A 227 20.21 -5.68 5.12
CA LEU A 227 19.03 -6.11 4.36
C LEU A 227 18.53 -5.00 3.43
N GLN A 228 18.46 -3.75 3.89
CA GLN A 228 18.06 -2.60 3.08
C GLN A 228 18.97 -2.39 1.87
N VAL A 229 20.29 -2.57 2.02
CA VAL A 229 21.23 -2.46 0.88
C VAL A 229 20.89 -3.48 -0.21
N LYS A 230 20.55 -4.72 0.16
CA LYS A 230 20.11 -5.75 -0.80
C LYS A 230 18.76 -5.41 -1.45
N ILE A 231 17.79 -4.93 -0.65
CA ILE A 231 16.47 -4.49 -1.13
C ILE A 231 16.62 -3.38 -2.18
N LEU A 232 17.36 -2.31 -1.86
CA LEU A 232 17.56 -1.19 -2.76
C LEU A 232 18.30 -1.60 -4.04
N THR A 233 19.28 -2.50 -3.93
CA THR A 233 19.97 -3.04 -5.12
C THR A 233 18.98 -3.73 -6.05
N ARG A 234 18.15 -4.65 -5.53
CA ARG A 234 17.18 -5.37 -6.36
C ARG A 234 16.07 -4.49 -6.91
N MET A 235 15.59 -3.51 -6.15
CA MET A 235 14.63 -2.52 -6.64
C MET A 235 15.20 -1.75 -7.83
N ARG A 236 16.47 -1.34 -7.76
CA ARG A 236 17.16 -0.64 -8.85
C ARG A 236 17.40 -1.53 -10.06
N ASP A 237 17.70 -2.81 -9.88
CA ASP A 237 17.85 -3.76 -11.00
C ASP A 237 16.58 -3.80 -11.87
N PHE A 238 15.40 -3.63 -11.27
CA PHE A 238 14.13 -3.54 -11.98
C PHE A 238 13.74 -2.13 -12.45
N GLY A 239 14.54 -1.11 -12.14
CA GLY A 239 14.23 0.28 -12.45
C GLY A 239 13.16 0.91 -11.54
N MET A 240 12.91 0.34 -10.36
CA MET A 240 11.98 0.93 -9.39
C MET A 240 12.55 2.20 -8.76
N ILE A 241 11.68 3.12 -8.36
CA ILE A 241 12.00 4.36 -7.66
C ILE A 241 11.58 4.20 -6.19
N PRO A 242 12.48 3.73 -5.30
CA PRO A 242 12.14 3.51 -3.91
C PRO A 242 11.92 4.83 -3.17
N ALA A 243 10.81 4.96 -2.45
CA ALA A 243 10.59 6.07 -1.53
C ALA A 243 11.40 5.86 -0.25
N LEU A 244 12.44 6.69 -0.07
CA LEU A 244 13.38 6.65 1.05
C LEU A 244 12.85 7.48 2.23
N PRO A 245 13.17 7.18 3.50
CA PRO A 245 12.76 8.03 4.62
C PRO A 245 13.42 9.41 4.57
N ALA A 246 12.84 10.37 5.28
CA ALA A 246 13.44 11.69 5.55
C ALA A 246 13.03 12.22 6.94
N PHE A 247 13.64 13.32 7.36
CA PHE A 247 13.32 13.97 8.62
C PHE A 247 11.99 14.72 8.58
N ALA A 248 11.14 14.46 9.57
CA ALA A 248 9.82 15.09 9.73
C ALA A 248 9.72 15.98 10.99
N GLY A 249 10.83 16.23 11.70
CA GLY A 249 10.84 17.08 12.89
C GLY A 249 10.90 16.35 14.24
N HIS A 250 10.72 15.03 14.28
CA HIS A 250 10.76 14.25 15.53
C HIS A 250 12.20 13.98 15.99
N ILE A 251 12.49 14.27 17.26
CA ILE A 251 13.85 14.23 17.82
C ILE A 251 13.95 13.40 19.11
N PRO A 252 15.14 12.85 19.43
CA PRO A 252 15.44 12.33 20.76
C PRO A 252 15.30 13.41 21.84
N GLU A 253 14.84 13.03 23.04
CA GLU A 253 14.78 13.94 24.21
C GLU A 253 16.12 14.61 24.47
N GLU A 254 17.23 13.88 24.28
CA GLU A 254 18.57 14.36 24.58
C GLU A 254 18.97 15.60 23.78
N ILE A 255 18.40 15.80 22.58
CA ILE A 255 18.60 17.04 21.80
C ILE A 255 18.17 18.28 22.59
N THR A 256 17.10 18.19 23.40
CA THR A 256 16.64 19.32 24.24
C THR A 256 17.66 19.72 25.32
N LYS A 257 18.56 18.81 25.70
CA LYS A 257 19.62 19.04 26.69
C LYS A 257 20.91 19.52 26.03
N LEU A 258 21.23 18.97 24.87
CA LEU A 258 22.42 19.32 24.08
C LEU A 258 22.27 20.69 23.40
N TYR A 259 21.05 21.05 22.99
CA TYR A 259 20.71 22.31 22.33
C TYR A 259 19.62 23.04 23.14
N PRO A 260 19.95 23.62 24.31
CA PRO A 260 18.97 24.19 25.23
C PRO A 260 18.26 25.44 24.69
N HIS A 261 18.78 26.04 23.62
CA HIS A 261 18.18 27.19 22.94
C HIS A 261 17.31 26.79 21.74
N ALA A 262 17.30 25.51 21.35
CA ALA A 262 16.45 25.03 20.26
C ALA A 262 14.98 25.10 20.68
N LYS A 263 14.14 25.64 19.79
CA LYS A 263 12.69 25.68 19.96
C LYS A 263 12.14 24.27 19.78
N THR A 264 11.72 23.67 20.88
CA THR A 264 11.18 22.31 20.89
C THR A 264 9.82 22.27 21.58
N PHE A 265 9.00 21.29 21.18
CA PHE A 265 7.72 20.99 21.81
C PHE A 265 7.52 19.46 21.88
N ARG A 266 6.40 19.01 22.44
CA ARG A 266 6.04 17.58 22.47
C ARG A 266 4.79 17.34 21.63
N SER A 267 4.77 16.23 20.91
CA SER A 267 3.57 15.80 20.21
C SER A 267 2.42 15.49 21.19
N PRO A 268 1.16 15.56 20.72
CA PRO A 268 0.02 15.09 21.48
C PRO A 268 0.19 13.64 21.93
N LYS A 269 -0.51 13.26 23.01
CA LYS A 269 -0.53 11.87 23.48
C LYS A 269 -1.23 11.00 22.45
N TRP A 270 -0.61 9.90 22.04
CA TRP A 270 -1.14 8.99 21.02
C TRP A 270 -1.42 7.59 21.60
N GLY A 271 -2.52 6.96 21.15
CA GLY A 271 -2.83 5.54 21.40
C GLY A 271 -2.97 5.13 22.87
N ASN A 272 -3.28 6.05 23.79
CA ASN A 272 -3.30 5.81 25.26
C ASN A 272 -1.99 5.23 25.83
N PHE A 273 -0.87 5.38 25.12
CA PHE A 273 0.43 4.95 25.62
C PHE A 273 0.82 5.75 26.88
N PRO A 274 1.54 5.16 27.84
CA PRO A 274 2.17 5.93 28.91
C PRO A 274 3.12 6.99 28.33
N ASP A 275 3.26 8.14 28.98
CA ASP A 275 4.02 9.30 28.48
C ASP A 275 5.51 9.00 28.18
N ALA A 276 6.06 7.96 28.81
CA ALA A 276 7.40 7.45 28.51
C ALA A 276 7.52 6.90 27.07
N TYR A 277 6.41 6.47 26.47
CA TYR A 277 6.34 5.80 25.17
C TYR A 277 5.58 6.58 24.09
N THR A 278 5.15 7.81 24.36
CA THR A 278 4.53 8.72 23.40
C THR A 278 5.01 10.15 23.70
N ASN A 279 4.26 11.19 23.29
CA ASN A 279 4.64 12.60 23.49
C ASN A 279 6.09 12.87 23.02
N VAL A 280 6.36 12.46 21.78
CA VAL A 280 7.67 12.52 21.15
C VAL A 280 8.11 13.99 21.08
N TYR A 281 9.39 14.26 21.35
CA TYR A 281 9.92 15.61 21.22
C TYR A 281 9.99 15.98 19.74
N MET A 282 9.68 17.23 19.43
CA MET A 282 9.67 17.77 18.08
C MET A 282 10.44 19.09 18.05
N LEU A 283 11.13 19.36 16.94
CA LEU A 283 11.64 20.69 16.61
C LEU A 283 10.54 21.55 16.01
N ASP A 284 10.47 22.82 16.43
CA ASP A 284 9.68 23.84 15.74
C ASP A 284 10.28 24.08 14.35
N SER A 285 9.44 24.21 13.32
CA SER A 285 9.86 24.38 11.93
C SER A 285 10.65 25.67 11.68
N SER A 286 10.53 26.67 12.57
CA SER A 286 11.31 27.91 12.51
C SER A 286 12.72 27.79 13.11
N ASP A 287 13.04 26.69 13.77
CA ASP A 287 14.36 26.49 14.37
C ASP A 287 15.39 26.09 13.30
N PRO A 288 16.56 26.76 13.22
CA PRO A 288 17.59 26.42 12.25
C PRO A 288 18.07 24.96 12.36
N LEU A 289 18.00 24.35 13.55
CA LEU A 289 18.39 22.96 13.76
C LEU A 289 17.51 21.98 12.96
N TYR A 290 16.28 22.38 12.59
CA TYR A 290 15.39 21.55 11.78
C TYR A 290 16.02 21.24 10.42
N ILE A 291 16.50 22.28 9.72
CA ILE A 291 17.12 22.14 8.40
C ILE A 291 18.45 21.39 8.52
N GLU A 292 19.25 21.67 9.56
CA GLU A 292 20.55 21.01 9.75
C GLU A 292 20.42 19.51 10.00
N ILE A 293 19.47 19.08 10.85
CA ILE A 293 19.23 17.64 11.09
C ILE A 293 18.70 16.96 9.82
N GLY A 294 17.71 17.56 9.14
CA GLY A 294 17.14 16.97 7.93
C GLY A 294 18.14 16.86 6.79
N ARG A 295 18.95 17.90 6.57
CA ARG A 295 20.07 17.87 5.62
C ARG A 295 21.06 16.76 5.97
N THR A 296 21.50 16.70 7.22
CA THR A 296 22.47 15.70 7.69
C THR A 296 21.94 14.28 7.52
N PHE A 297 20.64 14.06 7.75
CA PHE A 297 20.01 12.76 7.56
C PHE A 297 20.11 12.29 6.11
N ILE A 298 19.77 13.14 5.13
CA ILE A 298 19.85 12.80 3.71
C ILE A 298 21.30 12.59 3.25
N GLU A 299 22.23 13.41 3.75
CA GLU A 299 23.67 13.27 3.49
C GLU A 299 24.21 11.91 4.00
N GLU A 300 23.89 11.55 5.25
CA GLU A 300 24.31 10.26 5.83
C GLU A 300 23.61 9.08 5.16
N GLN A 301 22.33 9.20 4.82
CA GLN A 301 21.60 8.19 4.06
C GLN A 301 22.25 7.92 2.71
N THR A 302 22.54 8.98 1.95
CA THR A 302 23.20 8.89 0.65
C THR A 302 24.58 8.28 0.78
N ARG A 303 25.37 8.72 1.77
CA ARG A 303 26.71 8.17 2.05
C ARG A 303 26.66 6.67 2.39
N LEU A 304 25.74 6.27 3.28
CA LEU A 304 25.60 4.90 3.74
C LEU A 304 25.10 3.96 2.63
N HIS A 305 24.27 4.45 1.71
CA HIS A 305 23.84 3.70 0.53
C HIS A 305 24.81 3.78 -0.66
N GLY A 306 26.07 4.20 -0.44
CA GLY A 306 27.11 4.21 -1.48
C GLY A 306 26.89 5.28 -2.55
N GLY A 307 26.31 6.43 -2.19
CA GLY A 307 26.02 7.54 -3.09
C GLY A 307 24.65 7.47 -3.77
N PHE A 308 23.87 6.42 -3.52
CA PHE A 308 22.54 6.28 -4.13
C PHE A 308 21.48 7.13 -3.41
N THR A 309 20.66 7.81 -4.20
CA THR A 309 19.35 8.33 -3.82
C THR A 309 18.37 8.16 -4.98
N SER A 310 17.08 8.01 -4.66
CA SER A 310 15.97 8.07 -5.62
C SER A 310 15.43 9.48 -5.82
N SER A 311 15.88 10.44 -5.01
CA SER A 311 15.29 11.77 -4.85
C SER A 311 13.80 11.78 -4.48
N LEU A 312 13.23 10.63 -4.10
CA LEU A 312 11.88 10.49 -3.59
C LEU A 312 11.94 10.18 -2.10
N TYR A 313 11.45 11.10 -1.28
CA TYR A 313 11.54 11.01 0.17
C TYR A 313 10.17 11.02 0.83
N GLN A 314 9.93 10.05 1.71
CA GLN A 314 8.69 9.89 2.46
C GLN A 314 8.89 10.37 3.90
N ALA A 315 8.01 11.27 4.36
CA ALA A 315 8.03 11.83 5.70
C ALA A 315 6.63 12.37 6.08
N ASP A 316 6.17 12.15 7.31
CA ASP A 316 4.92 12.72 7.82
C ASP A 316 5.11 13.32 9.22
N THR A 317 4.90 14.63 9.35
CA THR A 317 5.07 15.35 10.63
C THR A 317 3.92 15.11 11.61
N TYR A 318 2.69 15.05 11.09
CA TYR A 318 1.44 15.16 11.84
C TYR A 318 0.51 13.94 11.69
N ASN A 319 1.08 12.76 11.38
CA ASN A 319 0.29 11.55 11.24
C ASN A 319 -0.45 11.23 12.56
N GLU A 320 -1.78 11.29 12.53
CA GLU A 320 -2.66 11.10 13.69
C GLU A 320 -2.39 12.02 14.89
N MET A 321 -1.75 13.16 14.65
CA MET A 321 -1.38 14.13 15.68
C MET A 321 -1.71 15.53 15.16
N ASP A 322 -2.66 16.21 15.79
CA ASP A 322 -3.00 17.57 15.37
C ASP A 322 -1.81 18.52 15.61
N PRO A 323 -1.52 19.42 14.66
CA PRO A 323 -0.57 20.49 14.88
C PRO A 323 -0.97 21.34 16.09
N SER A 324 0.01 21.91 16.79
CA SER A 324 -0.23 22.75 17.97
C SER A 324 -0.93 24.07 17.66
N ARG A 325 -0.90 24.50 16.39
CA ARG A 325 -1.53 25.72 15.88
C ARG A 325 -2.09 25.46 14.48
N GLY A 326 -3.22 26.09 14.17
CA GLY A 326 -3.87 26.01 12.85
C GLY A 326 -3.80 27.30 12.03
N ASP A 327 -2.98 28.27 12.43
CA ASP A 327 -2.78 29.48 11.63
C ASP A 327 -2.07 29.15 10.32
N HIS A 328 -2.46 29.85 9.26
CA HIS A 328 -2.06 29.52 7.89
C HIS A 328 -0.55 29.66 7.68
N GLU A 329 0.05 30.68 8.29
CA GLU A 329 1.49 30.92 8.19
C GLU A 329 2.28 29.78 8.85
N PHE A 330 1.89 29.35 10.06
CA PHE A 330 2.53 28.21 10.71
C PHE A 330 2.46 26.93 9.87
N LEU A 331 1.29 26.61 9.31
CA LEU A 331 1.12 25.41 8.47
C LEU A 331 1.96 25.49 7.20
N HIS A 332 2.01 26.66 6.55
CA HIS A 332 2.86 26.91 5.39
C HIS A 332 4.35 26.72 5.73
N GLN A 333 4.82 27.33 6.82
CA GLN A 333 6.22 27.21 7.25
C GLN A 333 6.58 25.80 7.70
N ALA A 334 5.65 25.05 8.30
CA ALA A 334 5.86 23.69 8.72
C ALA A 334 6.19 22.75 7.55
N SER A 335 5.38 22.77 6.48
CA SER A 335 5.64 21.96 5.28
C SER A 335 6.85 22.48 4.49
N LYS A 336 7.05 23.79 4.45
CA LYS A 336 8.22 24.42 3.82
C LYS A 336 9.52 23.93 4.45
N ALA A 337 9.60 23.88 5.78
CA ALA A 337 10.79 23.39 6.49
C ALA A 337 11.13 21.93 6.15
N VAL A 338 10.11 21.07 5.98
CA VAL A 338 10.32 19.67 5.57
C VAL A 338 11.00 19.61 4.19
N ILE A 339 10.41 20.22 3.16
CA ILE A 339 10.98 20.17 1.81
C ILE A 339 12.31 20.94 1.70
N ASP A 340 12.47 22.05 2.41
CA ASP A 340 13.73 22.81 2.43
C ASP A 340 14.86 21.96 3.05
N SER A 341 14.56 21.17 4.09
CA SER A 341 15.56 20.28 4.70
C SER A 341 16.03 19.18 3.74
N MET A 342 15.12 18.64 2.92
CA MET A 342 15.45 17.65 1.88
C MET A 342 16.25 18.29 0.74
N THR A 343 15.74 19.40 0.20
CA THR A 343 16.33 20.08 -0.97
C THR A 343 17.68 20.70 -0.69
N LYS A 344 17.99 20.97 0.59
CA LYS A 344 19.32 21.42 1.02
C LYS A 344 20.41 20.37 0.79
N ALA A 345 20.08 19.08 0.90
CA ALA A 345 21.00 17.98 0.63
C ALA A 345 20.86 17.45 -0.82
N ASP A 346 19.63 17.41 -1.34
CA ASP A 346 19.32 16.91 -2.68
C ASP A 346 18.40 17.90 -3.43
N PRO A 347 18.93 18.74 -4.32
CA PRO A 347 18.13 19.72 -5.08
C PRO A 347 16.99 19.10 -5.91
N LYS A 348 17.03 17.80 -6.21
CA LYS A 348 16.00 17.07 -6.95
C LYS A 348 14.91 16.48 -6.05
N ALA A 349 15.04 16.58 -4.72
CA ALA A 349 14.11 16.00 -3.77
C ALA A 349 12.64 16.27 -4.10
N VAL A 350 11.82 15.21 -4.04
CA VAL A 350 10.37 15.21 -4.12
C VAL A 350 9.85 14.57 -2.85
N TRP A 351 8.95 15.27 -2.17
CA TRP A 351 8.34 14.79 -0.95
C TRP A 351 7.08 13.97 -1.23
N LEU A 352 7.12 12.69 -0.85
CA LEU A 352 5.97 11.80 -0.79
C LEU A 352 5.30 11.90 0.60
N ILE A 353 4.04 12.31 0.65
CA ILE A 353 3.30 12.51 1.91
C ILE A 353 2.03 11.67 1.95
N GLN A 354 1.68 11.12 3.11
CA GLN A 354 0.40 10.45 3.33
C GLN A 354 -0.70 11.49 3.57
N ALA A 355 -1.70 11.55 2.69
CA ALA A 355 -2.86 12.44 2.87
C ALA A 355 -3.77 12.01 4.04
N TRP A 356 -3.50 10.87 4.69
CA TRP A 356 -4.20 10.41 5.90
C TRP A 356 -4.21 11.45 7.01
N THR A 357 -3.15 12.25 7.14
CA THR A 357 -3.09 13.37 8.08
C THR A 357 -4.32 14.28 7.94
N PHE A 358 -4.79 14.50 6.70
CA PHE A 358 -5.94 15.36 6.42
C PHE A 358 -7.30 14.72 6.75
N ASN A 359 -7.35 13.44 7.13
CA ASN A 359 -8.57 12.72 7.50
C ASN A 359 -9.06 13.01 8.94
N ARG A 360 -8.59 14.10 9.56
CA ARG A 360 -8.98 14.50 10.93
C ARG A 360 -9.71 15.82 10.94
N GLY A 361 -10.49 16.06 11.99
CA GLY A 361 -11.34 17.25 12.12
C GLY A 361 -10.60 18.59 12.10
N PHE A 362 -9.29 18.61 12.41
CA PHE A 362 -8.45 19.81 12.32
C PHE A 362 -8.26 20.30 10.88
N TRP A 363 -8.21 19.39 9.91
CA TRP A 363 -7.81 19.69 8.54
C TRP A 363 -9.00 20.08 7.66
N GLY A 364 -9.40 21.35 7.77
CA GLY A 364 -10.31 22.00 6.84
C GLY A 364 -9.65 22.34 5.49
N HIS A 365 -10.46 22.78 4.52
CA HIS A 365 -9.98 23.14 3.17
C HIS A 365 -8.80 24.13 3.22
N ASP A 366 -8.94 25.23 3.97
CA ASP A 366 -7.93 26.29 4.06
C ASP A 366 -6.66 25.84 4.80
N GLN A 367 -6.79 24.97 5.82
CA GLN A 367 -5.64 24.40 6.53
C GLN A 367 -4.84 23.46 5.63
N ILE A 368 -5.52 22.60 4.86
CA ILE A 368 -4.88 21.74 3.87
C ILE A 368 -4.19 22.61 2.81
N GLN A 369 -4.88 23.63 2.28
CA GLN A 369 -4.31 24.54 1.28
C GLN A 369 -3.05 25.24 1.81
N SER A 370 -3.12 25.79 3.04
CA SER A 370 -2.01 26.49 3.67
C SER A 370 -0.80 25.58 3.84
N TYR A 371 -1.02 24.37 4.36
CA TYR A 371 0.06 23.39 4.51
C TYR A 371 0.64 22.97 3.16
N LEU A 372 -0.18 22.65 2.16
CA LEU A 372 0.34 22.24 0.85
C LEU A 372 0.97 23.40 0.06
N SER A 373 0.67 24.66 0.38
CA SER A 373 1.24 25.82 -0.29
C SER A 373 2.72 26.07 0.04
N GLY A 374 3.23 25.51 1.14
CA GLY A 374 4.65 25.62 1.52
C GLY A 374 5.60 24.85 0.61
N VAL A 375 5.06 24.02 -0.29
CA VAL A 375 5.85 23.14 -1.16
C VAL A 375 5.50 23.39 -2.64
N PRO A 376 6.49 23.57 -3.53
CA PRO A 376 6.25 23.66 -4.97
C PRO A 376 5.52 22.43 -5.54
N ASN A 377 4.75 22.60 -6.62
CA ASN A 377 3.93 21.51 -7.18
C ASN A 377 4.76 20.35 -7.75
N ASP A 378 5.95 20.65 -8.29
CA ASP A 378 6.91 19.69 -8.82
C ASP A 378 7.77 19.01 -7.73
N LYS A 379 7.56 19.36 -6.46
CA LYS A 379 8.32 18.89 -5.30
C LYS A 379 7.50 18.05 -4.32
N MET A 380 6.28 17.68 -4.68
CA MET A 380 5.43 16.88 -3.81
C MET A 380 4.51 15.93 -4.59
N ILE A 381 4.38 14.72 -4.06
CA ILE A 381 3.38 13.74 -4.48
C ILE A 381 2.59 13.32 -3.23
N LEU A 382 1.26 13.35 -3.30
CA LEU A 382 0.40 12.88 -2.22
C LEU A 382 -0.07 11.45 -2.46
N LEU A 383 0.02 10.62 -1.44
CA LEU A 383 -0.72 9.36 -1.37
C LEU A 383 -2.10 9.67 -0.81
N ASP A 384 -3.13 9.69 -1.66
CA ASP A 384 -4.51 9.76 -1.16
C ASP A 384 -4.87 8.41 -0.55
N LEU A 385 -4.51 8.26 0.74
CA LEU A 385 -4.18 6.97 1.32
C LEU A 385 -5.35 5.99 1.35
N TYR A 386 -6.59 6.50 1.44
CA TYR A 386 -7.83 5.75 1.60
C TYR A 386 -8.88 6.17 0.56
N SER A 387 -8.46 6.33 -0.70
CA SER A 387 -9.30 6.87 -1.78
C SER A 387 -10.57 6.08 -2.02
N GLU A 388 -10.57 4.78 -1.72
CA GLU A 388 -11.72 3.91 -1.95
C GLU A 388 -12.85 4.09 -0.93
N THR A 389 -12.62 4.81 0.18
CA THR A 389 -13.67 5.02 1.19
C THR A 389 -13.74 6.47 1.66
N ILE A 390 -12.60 7.12 1.92
CA ILE A 390 -12.55 8.51 2.39
C ILE A 390 -11.54 9.30 1.53
N PRO A 391 -11.86 9.58 0.25
CA PRO A 391 -10.97 10.31 -0.63
C PRO A 391 -10.80 11.76 -0.19
N ILE A 392 -9.54 12.24 -0.13
CA ILE A 392 -9.22 13.63 0.25
C ILE A 392 -9.16 14.53 -0.98
N TRP A 393 -8.84 13.98 -2.16
CA TRP A 393 -8.68 14.73 -3.40
C TRP A 393 -9.89 15.60 -3.78
N PRO A 394 -11.19 15.20 -3.57
CA PRO A 394 -12.32 16.03 -3.98
C PRO A 394 -12.43 17.31 -3.15
N ARG A 395 -12.29 17.18 -1.82
CA ARG A 395 -12.42 18.31 -0.88
C ARG A 395 -11.19 19.22 -0.81
N SER A 396 -10.09 18.80 -1.41
CA SER A 396 -8.86 19.57 -1.56
C SER A 396 -8.68 20.11 -2.98
N ALA A 397 -9.73 20.08 -3.81
CA ALA A 397 -9.71 20.53 -5.20
C ALA A 397 -8.52 19.93 -6.00
N ASN A 398 -8.39 18.61 -5.97
CA ASN A 398 -7.24 17.88 -6.51
C ASN A 398 -5.91 18.32 -5.89
N PHE A 399 -5.88 18.41 -4.55
CA PHE A 399 -4.73 18.85 -3.77
C PHE A 399 -4.09 20.15 -4.29
N PHE A 400 -4.92 21.09 -4.74
CA PHE A 400 -4.50 22.41 -5.20
C PHE A 400 -3.44 22.38 -6.32
N GLY A 401 -3.53 21.39 -7.21
CA GLY A 401 -2.64 21.22 -8.37
C GLY A 401 -1.40 20.36 -8.11
N LYS A 402 -1.25 19.80 -6.92
CA LYS A 402 -0.19 18.84 -6.58
C LYS A 402 -0.44 17.49 -7.26
N SER A 403 0.63 16.77 -7.58
CA SER A 403 0.51 15.39 -8.05
C SER A 403 0.03 14.47 -6.94
N TRP A 404 -0.83 13.49 -7.24
CA TRP A 404 -1.31 12.53 -6.26
C TRP A 404 -1.57 11.14 -6.84
N ILE A 405 -1.60 10.13 -5.96
CA ILE A 405 -1.79 8.72 -6.29
C ILE A 405 -3.06 8.24 -5.60
N TYR A 406 -3.98 7.64 -6.38
CA TYR A 406 -5.17 6.98 -5.85
C TYR A 406 -4.73 5.71 -5.14
N CYS A 407 -4.90 5.63 -3.83
CA CYS A 407 -4.46 4.47 -3.06
C CYS A 407 -5.64 3.69 -2.48
N LEU A 408 -5.50 2.36 -2.49
CA LEU A 408 -6.39 1.44 -1.80
C LEU A 408 -5.75 1.02 -0.47
N LEU A 409 -6.32 1.49 0.65
CA LEU A 409 -5.89 1.13 2.00
C LEU A 409 -6.36 -0.29 2.33
N HIS A 410 -7.67 -0.51 2.25
CA HIS A 410 -8.37 -1.79 2.45
C HIS A 410 -8.17 -2.48 3.81
N ASN A 411 -6.95 -2.81 4.21
CA ASN A 411 -6.64 -3.54 5.44
C ASN A 411 -6.08 -2.62 6.52
N PHE A 412 -6.57 -2.81 7.75
CA PHE A 412 -6.09 -2.16 8.97
C PHE A 412 -5.66 -3.23 9.98
N GLY A 413 -4.47 -3.07 10.56
CA GLY A 413 -3.91 -3.93 11.60
C GLY A 413 -3.45 -5.32 11.15
N GLY A 414 -3.49 -5.66 9.86
CA GLY A 414 -3.31 -7.03 9.40
C GLY A 414 -4.47 -7.96 9.78
N ASN A 415 -5.64 -7.40 10.10
CA ASN A 415 -6.79 -8.21 10.51
C ASN A 415 -7.29 -9.09 9.35
N THR A 416 -7.62 -10.34 9.66
CA THR A 416 -8.15 -11.32 8.71
C THR A 416 -9.67 -11.25 8.64
N GLY A 417 -10.22 -11.42 7.44
CA GLY A 417 -11.65 -11.37 7.14
C GLY A 417 -11.85 -11.21 5.64
N LEU A 418 -12.88 -11.81 5.07
CA LEU A 418 -13.20 -11.60 3.65
C LEU A 418 -13.92 -10.25 3.49
N ARG A 419 -13.35 -9.35 2.70
CA ARG A 419 -13.95 -8.04 2.42
C ARG A 419 -13.43 -7.45 1.11
N GLY A 420 -14.27 -6.67 0.43
CA GLY A 420 -13.89 -5.72 -0.60
C GLY A 420 -15.10 -5.04 -1.23
N ASN A 421 -14.83 -4.15 -2.18
CA ASN A 421 -15.83 -3.58 -3.08
C ASN A 421 -15.32 -3.64 -4.52
N LEU A 422 -15.27 -4.85 -5.09
CA LEU A 422 -14.75 -5.07 -6.44
C LEU A 422 -15.47 -4.21 -7.50
N PRO A 423 -16.81 -4.03 -7.46
CA PRO A 423 -17.50 -3.13 -8.40
C PRO A 423 -16.96 -1.69 -8.36
N GLN A 424 -16.67 -1.16 -7.17
CA GLN A 424 -16.10 0.15 -7.00
C GLN A 424 -14.64 0.19 -7.49
N TYR A 425 -13.82 -0.79 -7.12
CA TYR A 425 -12.40 -0.83 -7.47
C TYR A 425 -12.17 -0.96 -8.98
N ALA A 426 -13.09 -1.61 -9.70
CA ALA A 426 -13.08 -1.73 -11.16
C ALA A 426 -13.43 -0.44 -11.91
N GLN A 427 -13.93 0.61 -11.22
CA GLN A 427 -14.52 1.81 -11.84
C GLN A 427 -13.90 3.10 -11.33
N GLU A 428 -13.85 3.28 -10.01
CA GLU A 428 -13.53 4.57 -9.38
C GLU A 428 -12.14 5.11 -9.71
N PRO A 429 -11.07 4.29 -9.83
CA PRO A 429 -9.78 4.82 -10.28
C PRO A 429 -9.82 5.49 -11.66
N ILE A 430 -10.71 5.05 -12.56
CA ILE A 430 -10.89 5.64 -13.89
C ILE A 430 -11.65 6.96 -13.78
N HIS A 431 -12.72 6.99 -12.99
CA HIS A 431 -13.50 8.21 -12.73
C HIS A 431 -12.64 9.30 -12.08
N ALA A 432 -11.91 8.94 -11.02
CA ALA A 432 -11.01 9.84 -10.30
C ALA A 432 -9.94 10.43 -11.23
N ARG A 433 -9.36 9.61 -12.12
CA ARG A 433 -8.39 10.11 -13.11
C ARG A 433 -9.01 11.14 -14.05
N GLY A 434 -10.22 10.86 -14.57
CA GLY A 434 -10.95 11.78 -15.44
C GLY A 434 -11.30 13.12 -14.77
N GLN A 435 -11.49 13.12 -13.44
CA GLN A 435 -11.79 14.32 -12.64
C GLN A 435 -10.54 15.03 -12.10
N SER A 436 -9.36 14.44 -12.27
CA SER A 436 -8.11 14.95 -11.69
C SER A 436 -7.48 16.11 -12.46
N ASN A 437 -7.94 16.41 -13.68
CA ASN A 437 -7.28 17.35 -14.60
C ASN A 437 -5.78 17.06 -14.78
N GLY A 438 -5.40 15.78 -14.79
CA GLY A 438 -4.02 15.33 -14.99
C GLY A 438 -3.14 15.32 -13.74
N THR A 439 -3.67 15.64 -12.56
CA THR A 439 -2.91 15.60 -11.29
C THR A 439 -2.84 14.21 -10.67
N MET A 440 -3.74 13.29 -11.03
CA MET A 440 -3.66 11.88 -10.62
C MET A 440 -2.61 11.15 -11.47
N VAL A 441 -1.46 10.88 -10.87
CA VAL A 441 -0.27 10.33 -11.55
C VAL A 441 -0.07 8.83 -11.33
N GLY A 442 -0.86 8.21 -10.46
CA GLY A 442 -0.65 6.80 -10.13
C GLY A 442 -1.83 6.07 -9.50
N ILE A 443 -1.66 4.75 -9.40
CA ILE A 443 -2.45 3.83 -8.57
C ILE A 443 -1.54 3.31 -7.46
N GLY A 444 -2.08 3.09 -6.26
CA GLY A 444 -1.30 2.67 -5.12
C GLY A 444 -2.00 1.64 -4.25
N LEU A 445 -1.20 0.85 -3.55
CA LEU A 445 -1.62 -0.07 -2.51
C LEU A 445 -1.00 0.35 -1.18
N THR A 446 -1.84 0.66 -0.19
CA THR A 446 -1.45 1.30 1.09
C THR A 446 -1.96 0.53 2.29
N MET A 447 -2.16 -0.77 2.19
CA MET A 447 -2.65 -1.62 3.28
C MET A 447 -1.73 -1.67 4.49
N GLU A 448 -2.30 -1.66 5.70
CA GLU A 448 -1.49 -1.82 6.91
C GLU A 448 -0.90 -3.22 7.04
N GLY A 449 -1.59 -4.27 6.57
CA GLY A 449 -1.07 -5.64 6.54
C GLY A 449 -1.43 -6.37 5.23
N ILE A 450 -0.58 -7.33 4.85
CA ILE A 450 -0.69 -8.13 3.62
C ILE A 450 -1.06 -9.60 3.93
N PHE A 451 -1.08 -10.46 2.91
CA PHE A 451 -1.48 -11.89 2.99
C PHE A 451 -2.97 -12.13 3.29
N GLN A 452 -3.85 -11.40 2.61
CA GLN A 452 -5.30 -11.58 2.67
C GLN A 452 -5.98 -11.02 1.42
N ASN A 453 -7.22 -11.42 1.11
CA ASN A 453 -8.07 -10.83 0.05
C ASN A 453 -7.35 -10.59 -1.31
N TYR A 454 -6.55 -11.56 -1.79
CA TYR A 454 -5.70 -11.45 -2.99
C TYR A 454 -6.41 -10.85 -4.22
N ILE A 455 -7.69 -11.19 -4.41
CA ILE A 455 -8.52 -10.68 -5.52
C ILE A 455 -8.62 -9.15 -5.55
N VAL A 456 -8.66 -8.50 -4.39
CA VAL A 456 -8.78 -7.04 -4.26
C VAL A 456 -7.51 -6.37 -4.77
N TYR A 457 -6.37 -6.91 -4.39
CA TYR A 457 -5.06 -6.36 -4.72
C TYR A 457 -4.67 -6.62 -6.16
N ASP A 458 -5.04 -7.79 -6.69
CA ASP A 458 -4.85 -8.12 -8.11
C ASP A 458 -5.63 -7.18 -9.03
N LEU A 459 -6.92 -6.96 -8.75
CA LEU A 459 -7.75 -6.02 -9.49
C LEU A 459 -7.18 -4.60 -9.42
N THR A 460 -6.83 -4.15 -8.20
CA THR A 460 -6.36 -2.78 -7.99
C THR A 460 -5.06 -2.49 -8.75
N LEU A 461 -4.08 -3.40 -8.72
CA LEU A 461 -2.82 -3.23 -9.46
C LEU A 461 -3.05 -3.26 -10.98
N GLN A 462 -4.00 -4.06 -11.47
CA GLN A 462 -4.39 -4.07 -12.87
C GLN A 462 -4.93 -2.70 -13.32
N MET A 463 -5.65 -1.96 -12.47
CA MET A 463 -6.19 -0.63 -12.81
C MET A 463 -5.13 0.42 -13.17
N ALA A 464 -3.84 0.17 -12.92
CA ALA A 464 -2.76 1.02 -13.43
C ALA A 464 -2.59 0.95 -14.97
N TRP A 465 -3.17 -0.06 -15.60
CA TRP A 465 -3.07 -0.38 -17.03
C TRP A 465 -4.41 -0.26 -17.77
N GLU A 466 -5.50 0.01 -17.05
CA GLU A 466 -6.85 0.07 -17.61
C GLU A 466 -7.25 1.51 -17.92
N SER A 467 -7.67 1.79 -19.15
CA SER A 467 -8.20 3.10 -19.55
C SER A 467 -9.72 3.21 -19.40
N LYS A 468 -10.39 2.09 -19.12
CA LYS A 468 -11.85 1.96 -19.00
C LYS A 468 -12.18 1.08 -17.80
N PRO A 469 -13.42 1.18 -17.27
CA PRO A 469 -13.90 0.25 -16.26
C PRO A 469 -13.73 -1.22 -16.65
N VAL A 470 -13.32 -2.04 -15.68
CA VAL A 470 -13.19 -3.50 -15.87
C VAL A 470 -14.56 -4.17 -15.77
N ASP A 471 -14.89 -5.01 -16.75
CA ASP A 471 -16.11 -5.82 -16.76
C ASP A 471 -15.95 -7.04 -15.84
N LEU A 472 -16.46 -6.94 -14.62
CA LEU A 472 -16.37 -8.00 -13.62
C LEU A 472 -17.05 -9.31 -14.03
N ALA A 473 -18.05 -9.28 -14.92
CA ALA A 473 -18.70 -10.49 -15.40
C ALA A 473 -17.75 -11.35 -16.25
N LYS A 474 -16.76 -10.73 -16.90
CA LYS A 474 -15.70 -11.42 -17.66
C LYS A 474 -14.45 -11.61 -16.84
N TRP A 475 -14.08 -10.62 -16.04
CA TRP A 475 -12.84 -10.63 -15.27
C TRP A 475 -12.86 -11.69 -14.17
N LEU A 476 -13.97 -11.84 -13.44
CA LEU A 476 -14.03 -12.77 -12.31
C LEU A 476 -13.85 -14.25 -12.75
N PRO A 477 -14.55 -14.78 -13.77
CA PRO A 477 -14.27 -16.11 -14.27
C PRO A 477 -12.81 -16.34 -14.70
N ALA A 478 -12.18 -15.34 -15.33
CA ALA A 478 -10.78 -15.41 -15.73
C ALA A 478 -9.83 -15.44 -14.52
N PHE A 479 -10.08 -14.61 -13.51
CA PHE A 479 -9.34 -14.65 -12.25
C PHE A 479 -9.41 -16.04 -11.59
N VAL A 480 -10.60 -16.63 -11.52
CA VAL A 480 -10.81 -17.97 -10.93
C VAL A 480 -10.09 -19.04 -11.74
N ARG A 481 -10.22 -19.03 -13.07
CA ARG A 481 -9.50 -19.95 -13.96
C ARG A 481 -7.99 -19.83 -13.77
N ASN A 482 -7.45 -18.62 -13.68
CA ASN A 482 -6.01 -18.40 -13.51
C ASN A 482 -5.51 -18.83 -12.13
N ARG A 483 -6.36 -18.71 -11.11
CA ARG A 483 -6.02 -19.10 -9.73
C ARG A 483 -6.10 -20.61 -9.51
N TYR A 484 -7.00 -21.30 -10.19
CA TYR A 484 -7.27 -22.74 -10.01
C TYR A 484 -6.85 -23.61 -11.19
N HIS A 485 -6.35 -23.01 -12.26
CA HIS A 485 -5.80 -23.65 -13.46
C HIS A 485 -6.79 -24.51 -14.24
N ILE A 486 -8.08 -24.32 -14.00
CA ILE A 486 -9.17 -25.03 -14.69
C ILE A 486 -10.42 -24.17 -14.71
N GLU A 487 -11.21 -24.31 -15.77
CA GLU A 487 -12.59 -23.81 -15.78
C GLU A 487 -13.49 -24.78 -15.03
N ASN A 488 -14.04 -24.34 -13.90
CA ASN A 488 -14.93 -25.15 -13.09
C ASN A 488 -16.16 -24.33 -12.69
N THR A 489 -17.34 -24.85 -13.04
CA THR A 489 -18.61 -24.15 -12.77
C THR A 489 -18.85 -23.91 -11.29
N ASN A 490 -18.53 -24.87 -10.42
CA ASN A 490 -18.69 -24.70 -8.98
C ASN A 490 -17.75 -23.62 -8.45
N ALA A 491 -16.47 -23.64 -8.82
CA ALA A 491 -15.52 -22.61 -8.43
C ALA A 491 -15.98 -21.21 -8.89
N ALA A 492 -16.42 -21.07 -10.14
CA ALA A 492 -16.93 -19.81 -10.67
C ALA A 492 -18.17 -19.33 -9.90
N GLN A 493 -19.11 -20.23 -9.58
CA GLN A 493 -20.30 -19.90 -8.79
C GLN A 493 -19.94 -19.49 -7.35
N ALA A 494 -18.97 -20.15 -6.72
CA ALA A 494 -18.52 -19.76 -5.39
C ALA A 494 -18.04 -18.31 -5.36
N TRP A 495 -17.16 -17.95 -6.29
CA TRP A 495 -16.65 -16.59 -6.39
C TRP A 495 -17.73 -15.58 -6.79
N HIS A 496 -18.73 -15.97 -7.58
CA HIS A 496 -19.89 -15.13 -7.86
C HIS A 496 -20.70 -14.82 -6.59
N MET A 497 -20.92 -15.82 -5.73
CA MET A 497 -21.58 -15.61 -4.43
C MET A 497 -20.74 -14.72 -3.50
N LEU A 498 -19.41 -14.86 -3.49
CA LEU A 498 -18.52 -13.98 -2.73
C LEU A 498 -18.53 -12.53 -3.27
N LEU A 499 -18.58 -12.36 -4.59
CA LEU A 499 -18.75 -11.05 -5.24
C LEU A 499 -20.06 -10.39 -4.80
N GLN A 500 -21.16 -11.14 -4.70
CA GLN A 500 -22.46 -10.62 -4.27
C GLN A 500 -22.56 -10.34 -2.76
N SER A 501 -21.56 -10.75 -1.97
CA SER A 501 -21.55 -10.63 -0.51
C SER A 501 -20.32 -9.88 0.00
N VAL A 502 -19.31 -10.59 0.49
CA VAL A 502 -18.12 -10.05 1.15
C VAL A 502 -17.32 -9.09 0.26
N TYR A 503 -17.36 -9.25 -1.07
CA TYR A 503 -16.62 -8.42 -2.02
C TYR A 503 -17.47 -7.32 -2.71
N ASN A 504 -18.64 -7.00 -2.17
CA ASN A 504 -19.48 -5.86 -2.57
C ASN A 504 -19.99 -5.09 -1.34
N VAL A 505 -19.06 -4.65 -0.50
CA VAL A 505 -19.33 -3.91 0.74
C VAL A 505 -18.81 -2.48 0.62
N GLY A 506 -19.72 -1.50 0.54
CA GLY A 506 -19.39 -0.09 0.28
C GLY A 506 -18.81 0.71 1.45
N ASP A 507 -19.39 0.61 2.65
CA ASP A 507 -19.06 1.52 3.76
C ASP A 507 -18.05 0.91 4.76
N GLY A 508 -16.93 1.61 5.02
CA GLY A 508 -16.19 1.57 6.29
C GLY A 508 -14.83 0.82 6.40
N GLY A 509 -13.98 1.34 7.29
CA GLY A 509 -13.15 0.71 8.35
C GLY A 509 -12.25 -0.52 8.16
N GLY A 510 -12.18 -1.16 6.99
CA GLY A 510 -11.47 -2.45 6.81
C GLY A 510 -12.32 -3.67 7.12
N VAL A 511 -11.72 -4.86 7.20
CA VAL A 511 -12.44 -6.15 7.33
C VAL A 511 -13.46 -6.15 8.47
N THR A 512 -14.61 -6.81 8.28
CA THR A 512 -15.58 -7.05 9.37
C THR A 512 -14.90 -7.86 10.45
N LYS A 513 -14.83 -7.31 11.66
CA LYS A 513 -14.06 -7.92 12.75
C LYS A 513 -14.79 -9.14 13.28
N SER A 514 -14.13 -10.28 13.26
CA SER A 514 -14.67 -11.47 13.93
C SER A 514 -14.73 -11.24 15.43
N ILE A 515 -15.91 -11.45 16.04
CA ILE A 515 -16.06 -11.35 17.50
C ILE A 515 -15.22 -12.38 18.26
N VAL A 516 -14.70 -13.43 17.58
CA VAL A 516 -13.73 -14.38 18.15
C VAL A 516 -12.43 -13.67 18.54
N ALA A 517 -12.04 -12.62 17.81
CA ALA A 517 -10.83 -11.83 18.04
C ALA A 517 -11.08 -10.60 18.93
N VAL A 518 -12.29 -10.44 19.49
CA VAL A 518 -12.65 -9.34 20.38
C VAL A 518 -12.61 -9.84 21.82
N ARG A 519 -12.18 -8.97 22.75
CA ARG A 519 -12.22 -9.30 24.19
C ARG A 519 -13.67 -9.63 24.58
N PRO A 520 -13.95 -10.79 25.21
CA PRO A 520 -15.31 -11.17 25.55
C PRO A 520 -16.02 -10.14 26.41
N GLY A 521 -17.26 -9.84 26.05
CA GLY A 521 -18.15 -8.91 26.76
C GLY A 521 -19.52 -8.86 26.10
N TRP A 522 -20.54 -8.35 26.79
CA TRP A 522 -21.90 -8.29 26.24
C TRP A 522 -22.04 -7.22 25.15
N ASP A 523 -21.21 -6.19 25.16
CA ASP A 523 -21.31 -5.02 24.27
C ASP A 523 -20.32 -5.07 23.09
N ILE A 524 -20.06 -6.26 22.56
CA ILE A 524 -19.11 -6.50 21.46
C ILE A 524 -19.76 -6.58 20.07
N LEU A 525 -21.08 -6.33 19.96
CA LEU A 525 -21.83 -6.52 18.71
C LEU A 525 -21.74 -5.35 17.73
N HIS A 526 -21.49 -4.14 18.24
CA HIS A 526 -21.59 -2.89 17.46
C HIS A 526 -20.34 -2.03 17.65
N LEU A 527 -19.18 -2.55 17.26
CA LEU A 527 -17.96 -1.76 17.25
C LEU A 527 -18.02 -0.68 16.16
N THR A 528 -17.53 0.51 16.47
CA THR A 528 -17.58 1.67 15.54
C THR A 528 -16.45 1.68 14.52
N PHE A 529 -15.25 1.20 14.90
CA PHE A 529 -14.12 1.01 14.01
C PHE A 529 -13.89 -0.49 13.79
N GLN A 530 -13.73 -0.91 12.53
CA GLN A 530 -13.75 -2.32 12.13
C GLN A 530 -14.99 -3.02 12.70
N PRO A 531 -16.20 -2.69 12.19
CA PRO A 531 -17.44 -3.14 12.80
C PRO A 531 -17.54 -4.66 12.80
N THR A 532 -18.22 -5.17 13.81
CA THR A 532 -18.56 -6.58 14.00
C THR A 532 -19.88 -6.95 13.32
N ASP A 533 -20.66 -5.96 12.89
CA ASP A 533 -21.86 -6.18 12.11
C ASP A 533 -21.51 -6.65 10.70
N ILE A 534 -22.27 -7.65 10.22
CA ILE A 534 -22.14 -8.21 8.88
C ILE A 534 -23.06 -7.45 7.93
N PRO A 535 -22.53 -6.74 6.91
CA PRO A 535 -23.31 -5.92 6.00
C PRO A 535 -23.81 -6.69 4.75
N TYR A 536 -23.66 -8.01 4.74
CA TYR A 536 -24.03 -8.90 3.63
C TYR A 536 -24.92 -10.06 4.11
N ASP A 537 -25.50 -10.83 3.20
CA ASP A 537 -26.22 -12.06 3.56
C ASP A 537 -25.24 -13.22 3.80
N PRO A 538 -25.05 -13.70 5.05
CA PRO A 538 -24.08 -14.77 5.34
C PRO A 538 -24.44 -16.10 4.66
N ARG A 539 -25.70 -16.29 4.22
CA ARG A 539 -26.10 -17.49 3.46
C ARG A 539 -25.39 -17.57 2.11
N LEU A 540 -25.06 -16.44 1.49
CA LEU A 540 -24.28 -16.43 0.25
C LEU A 540 -22.85 -16.94 0.47
N VAL A 541 -22.24 -16.63 1.61
CA VAL A 541 -20.92 -17.15 1.98
C VAL A 541 -20.97 -18.66 2.24
N VAL A 542 -22.03 -19.16 2.89
CA VAL A 542 -22.27 -20.61 3.04
C VAL A 542 -22.46 -21.30 1.68
N THR A 543 -23.24 -20.72 0.77
CA THR A 543 -23.41 -21.24 -0.59
C THR A 543 -22.08 -21.24 -1.36
N ALA A 544 -21.27 -20.19 -1.21
CA ALA A 544 -19.93 -20.13 -1.79
C ALA A 544 -19.03 -21.26 -1.27
N TRP A 545 -19.07 -21.49 0.04
CA TRP A 545 -18.33 -22.58 0.68
C TRP A 545 -18.73 -23.95 0.14
N SER A 546 -20.04 -24.24 0.05
CA SER A 546 -20.53 -25.50 -0.53
C SER A 546 -20.06 -25.70 -1.97
N HIS A 547 -20.07 -24.64 -2.78
CA HIS A 547 -19.55 -24.71 -4.14
C HIS A 547 -18.03 -24.93 -4.19
N LEU A 548 -17.24 -24.29 -3.33
CA LEU A 548 -15.80 -24.55 -3.25
C LEU A 548 -15.50 -26.00 -2.86
N LEU A 549 -16.22 -26.55 -1.89
CA LEU A 549 -16.07 -27.96 -1.50
C LEU A 549 -16.47 -28.91 -2.64
N ALA A 550 -17.55 -28.61 -3.37
CA ALA A 550 -17.94 -29.40 -4.55
C ALA A 550 -16.96 -29.25 -5.72
N ALA A 551 -16.23 -28.13 -5.81
CA ALA A 551 -15.17 -27.95 -6.80
C ALA A 551 -13.92 -28.78 -6.47
N ALA A 552 -13.70 -29.13 -5.20
CA ALA A 552 -12.51 -29.85 -4.75
C ALA A 552 -12.33 -31.23 -5.40
N ASP A 553 -13.40 -31.85 -5.90
CA ASP A 553 -13.33 -33.14 -6.61
C ASP A 553 -12.66 -33.03 -8.00
N ALA A 554 -12.65 -31.83 -8.60
CA ALA A 554 -12.20 -31.61 -9.98
C ALA A 554 -11.10 -30.54 -10.12
N VAL A 555 -10.95 -29.65 -9.14
CA VAL A 555 -9.92 -28.61 -9.14
C VAL A 555 -8.60 -29.16 -8.55
N PRO A 556 -7.44 -28.87 -9.16
CA PRO A 556 -6.15 -29.20 -8.57
C PRO A 556 -5.99 -28.59 -7.18
N HIS A 557 -5.56 -29.37 -6.20
CA HIS A 557 -5.33 -28.91 -4.81
C HIS A 557 -4.03 -28.12 -4.68
N THR A 558 -3.90 -27.04 -5.43
CA THR A 558 -2.80 -26.09 -5.28
C THR A 558 -2.94 -25.31 -3.98
N ASP A 559 -1.85 -24.73 -3.50
CA ASP A 559 -1.87 -23.88 -2.30
C ASP A 559 -2.88 -22.74 -2.41
N ALA A 560 -3.09 -22.18 -3.62
CA ALA A 560 -4.07 -21.12 -3.84
C ALA A 560 -5.52 -21.60 -3.63
N PHE A 561 -5.87 -22.79 -4.13
CA PHE A 561 -7.20 -23.37 -3.91
C PHE A 561 -7.41 -23.70 -2.43
N LEU A 562 -6.43 -24.37 -1.81
CA LEU A 562 -6.51 -24.75 -0.39
C LEU A 562 -6.59 -23.51 0.52
N HIS A 563 -5.84 -22.45 0.21
CA HIS A 563 -5.92 -21.17 0.92
C HIS A 563 -7.35 -20.62 0.90
N ASP A 564 -8.00 -20.56 -0.26
CA ASP A 564 -9.34 -19.98 -0.37
C ASP A 564 -10.40 -20.85 0.31
N VAL A 565 -10.28 -22.17 0.21
CA VAL A 565 -11.16 -23.10 0.94
C VAL A 565 -11.05 -22.84 2.45
N VAL A 566 -9.82 -22.68 2.97
CA VAL A 566 -9.59 -22.38 4.39
C VAL A 566 -10.14 -21.01 4.78
N ASP A 567 -9.88 -19.97 3.99
CA ASP A 567 -10.31 -18.60 4.34
C ASP A 567 -11.84 -18.43 4.27
N VAL A 568 -12.49 -19.06 3.28
CA VAL A 568 -13.96 -19.10 3.20
C VAL A 568 -14.56 -19.93 4.33
N THR A 569 -13.95 -21.07 4.67
CA THR A 569 -14.38 -21.87 5.84
C THR A 569 -14.27 -21.05 7.13
N ARG A 570 -13.14 -20.36 7.34
CA ARG A 570 -12.93 -19.45 8.48
C ARG A 570 -14.02 -18.38 8.51
N GLN A 571 -14.38 -17.79 7.37
CA GLN A 571 -15.43 -16.78 7.31
C GLN A 571 -16.80 -17.35 7.70
N VAL A 572 -17.19 -18.51 7.16
CA VAL A 572 -18.44 -19.19 7.53
C VAL A 572 -18.52 -19.43 9.04
N LEU A 573 -17.43 -19.92 9.65
CA LEU A 573 -17.37 -20.18 11.09
C LEU A 573 -17.45 -18.89 11.91
N CYS A 574 -16.83 -17.80 11.46
CA CYS A 574 -16.93 -16.50 12.12
C CYS A 574 -18.36 -15.95 12.08
N ASP A 575 -19.03 -16.05 10.92
CA ASP A 575 -20.40 -15.57 10.72
C ASP A 575 -21.39 -16.40 11.56
N LEU A 576 -21.22 -17.73 11.61
CA LEU A 576 -22.00 -18.62 12.46
C LEU A 576 -21.81 -18.30 13.95
N PHE A 577 -20.57 -18.06 14.37
CA PHE A 577 -20.29 -17.73 15.76
C PHE A 577 -20.94 -16.41 16.17
N LEU A 578 -20.96 -15.40 15.30
CA LEU A 578 -21.70 -14.15 15.53
C LEU A 578 -23.21 -14.40 15.70
N ALA A 579 -23.81 -15.24 14.85
CA ALA A 579 -25.22 -15.59 14.94
C ALA A 579 -25.55 -16.28 16.29
N ASN A 580 -24.75 -17.28 16.68
CA ASN A 580 -24.92 -17.96 17.97
C ASN A 580 -24.75 -17.02 19.15
N PHE A 581 -23.76 -16.12 19.11
CA PHE A 581 -23.56 -15.13 20.17
C PHE A 581 -24.76 -14.17 20.30
N LYS A 582 -25.39 -13.77 19.19
CA LYS A 582 -26.61 -12.96 19.21
C LYS A 582 -27.78 -13.70 19.89
N GLU A 583 -27.93 -15.00 19.66
CA GLU A 583 -28.93 -15.83 20.37
C GLU A 583 -28.62 -15.95 21.87
N ILE A 584 -27.37 -16.24 22.22
CA ILE A 584 -26.94 -16.34 23.63
C ILE A 584 -27.19 -15.03 24.37
N LYS A 585 -26.83 -13.88 23.77
CA LYS A 585 -27.08 -12.55 24.36
C LYS A 585 -28.58 -12.31 24.57
N ARG A 586 -29.42 -12.63 23.58
CA ARG A 586 -30.89 -12.51 23.70
C ARG A 586 -31.45 -13.36 24.83
N ALA A 587 -31.04 -14.64 24.90
CA ALA A 587 -31.49 -15.57 25.92
C ALA A 587 -31.05 -15.15 27.33
N PHE A 588 -29.81 -14.67 27.47
CA PHE A 588 -29.25 -14.15 28.72
C PHE A 588 -30.02 -12.92 29.22
N ILE A 589 -30.25 -11.92 28.35
CA ILE A 589 -31.00 -10.70 28.71
C ILE A 589 -32.46 -11.02 29.04
N GLY A 590 -33.06 -11.99 28.34
CA GLY A 590 -34.44 -12.41 28.57
C GLY A 590 -34.65 -13.25 29.83
N HIS A 591 -33.60 -13.60 30.59
CA HIS A 591 -33.65 -14.53 31.73
C HIS A 591 -34.29 -15.89 31.41
N ASN A 592 -34.32 -16.30 30.14
CA ASN A 592 -35.10 -17.43 29.64
C ASN A 592 -34.23 -18.65 29.32
N ILE A 593 -33.10 -18.83 30.00
CA ILE A 593 -32.19 -19.94 29.69
C ILE A 593 -31.38 -20.41 30.90
N THR A 594 -31.30 -21.71 31.07
CA THR A 594 -30.40 -22.39 32.01
C THR A 594 -29.00 -22.55 31.40
N THR A 595 -27.98 -22.75 32.24
CA THR A 595 -26.61 -23.02 31.78
C THR A 595 -26.52 -24.22 30.84
N GLU A 596 -27.39 -25.21 31.03
CA GLU A 596 -27.46 -26.45 30.24
C GLU A 596 -28.04 -26.19 28.83
N GLU A 597 -29.03 -25.31 28.72
CA GLU A 597 -29.60 -24.85 27.44
C GLU A 597 -28.62 -23.93 26.66
N VAL A 598 -27.81 -23.13 27.35
CA VAL A 598 -26.71 -22.37 26.71
C VAL A 598 -25.70 -23.31 26.08
N SER A 599 -25.38 -24.42 26.72
CA SER A 599 -24.44 -25.40 26.18
C SER A 599 -24.96 -26.03 24.88
N THR A 600 -26.26 -26.33 24.80
CA THR A 600 -26.87 -26.91 23.58
C THR A 600 -26.97 -25.91 22.43
N LEU A 601 -27.10 -24.60 22.70
CA LEU A 601 -26.98 -23.56 21.67
C LEU A 601 -25.58 -23.48 21.06
N CYS A 602 -24.52 -23.72 21.85
CA CYS A 602 -23.14 -23.74 21.36
C CYS A 602 -22.83 -24.95 20.46
N TRP A 603 -23.51 -26.08 20.65
CA TRP A 603 -23.28 -27.33 19.91
C TRP A 603 -24.27 -27.58 18.76
N GLY A 604 -25.27 -26.70 18.59
CA GLY A 604 -26.23 -26.75 17.49
C GLY A 604 -27.17 -27.96 17.55
N SER A 605 -28.40 -27.76 18.02
CA SER A 605 -29.52 -28.68 17.76
C SER A 605 -30.04 -28.60 16.31
N HIS A 606 -29.42 -27.77 15.47
CA HIS A 606 -29.72 -27.71 14.04
C HIS A 606 -28.80 -28.70 13.32
N ARG A 607 -29.38 -29.80 12.85
CA ARG A 607 -28.79 -30.57 11.76
C ARG A 607 -28.40 -29.56 10.68
N MET A 608 -27.10 -29.37 10.45
CA MET A 608 -26.66 -28.83 9.17
C MET A 608 -27.40 -29.66 8.10
N PRO A 609 -27.91 -29.04 7.01
CA PRO A 609 -28.29 -29.83 5.85
C PRO A 609 -27.12 -30.75 5.58
N ARG A 610 -27.36 -32.07 5.56
CA ARG A 610 -26.32 -33.00 5.13
C ARG A 610 -25.94 -32.55 3.72
N CYS A 611 -24.75 -31.96 3.58
CA CYS A 611 -24.07 -31.85 2.30
C CYS A 611 -23.70 -33.25 1.83
#